data_AF-A0A2T0ANV4-F1
#
_entry.id   AF-A0A2T0ANV4-F1
#
_cell.length_a   1.000
_cell.length_b   1.000
_cell.length_c   1.000
_cell.angle_alpha   90.00
_cell.angle_beta   90.00
_cell.angle_gamma   90.00
#
_symmetry.space_group_name_H-M   'P 1'
#
loop_
_entity.id
_entity.type
_entity.pdbx_description
1 polymer ?
#
loop_
_entity_poly.entity_id
_entity_poly.type
_entity_poly.pdbx_seq_one_letter_code
_entity_poly.pdbx_strand_id
1 'polypeptide(L)'
;MLALEALERGGPTAAYNLGSGRGYSVLEVIRAAEKVTGKKVPCRVGPRRPGDPAVLVAAAGKAMAELGWRPRYTELEDIIAAAWQWHRRRPRGFKG
;
A
#
# COMPACT_ATOMS: atom_id res chain seq x y z
N MET A 1 -13.70 9.13 12.35
CA MET A 1 -13.20 9.02 10.96
C MET A 1 -12.59 10.37 10.59
N LEU A 2 -11.26 10.48 10.48
CA LEU A 2 -10.55 11.77 10.56
C LEU A 2 -11.04 12.88 9.60
N ALA A 3 -11.27 12.54 8.33
CA ALA A 3 -11.75 13.50 7.34
C ALA A 3 -13.21 13.94 7.62
N LEU A 4 -14.07 13.02 8.08
CA LEU A 4 -15.44 13.36 8.45
C LEU A 4 -15.46 14.28 9.66
N GLU A 5 -14.67 13.96 10.69
CA GLU A 5 -14.55 14.81 11.88
C GLU A 5 -14.02 16.21 11.54
N ALA A 6 -13.12 16.33 10.54
CA ALA A 6 -12.65 17.63 10.07
C ALA A 6 -13.79 18.45 9.43
N LEU A 7 -14.66 17.82 8.64
CA LEU A 7 -15.85 18.47 8.07
C LEU A 7 -16.87 18.85 9.15
N GLU A 8 -17.15 17.96 10.10
CA GLU A 8 -18.07 18.21 11.21
C GLU A 8 -17.60 19.38 12.10
N ARG A 9 -16.28 19.60 12.22
CA ARG A 9 -15.68 20.75 12.89
C ARG A 9 -15.70 22.04 12.06
N GLY A 10 -16.36 22.07 10.91
CA GLY A 10 -16.45 23.23 10.02
C GLY A 10 -15.26 23.40 9.08
N GLY A 11 -14.43 22.36 8.91
CA GLY A 11 -13.36 22.36 7.92
C GLY A 11 -13.90 22.38 6.49
N PRO A 12 -13.13 22.91 5.51
CA PRO A 12 -13.57 22.97 4.13
C PRO A 12 -13.62 21.58 3.48
N THR A 13 -14.43 21.44 2.44
CA THR A 13 -14.35 20.28 1.54
C THR A 13 -12.94 20.19 0.95
N ALA A 14 -12.32 19.02 1.09
CA ALA A 14 -10.94 18.80 0.66
C ALA A 14 -10.71 17.37 0.15
N ALA A 15 -9.77 17.26 -0.79
CA ALA A 15 -9.21 15.98 -1.22
C ALA A 15 -7.86 15.72 -0.54
N TYR A 16 -7.62 14.45 -0.21
CA TYR A 16 -6.41 13.98 0.46
C TYR A 16 -5.87 12.73 -0.22
N ASN A 17 -4.59 12.75 -0.56
CA ASN A 17 -3.87 11.56 -0.99
C ASN A 17 -3.57 10.68 0.23
N LEU A 18 -3.86 9.38 0.12
CA LEU A 18 -3.53 8.39 1.13
C LEU A 18 -2.49 7.42 0.57
N GLY A 19 -1.30 7.42 1.15
CA GLY A 19 -0.22 6.53 0.79
C GLY A 19 0.88 6.55 1.84
N SER A 20 1.84 5.65 1.73
CA SER A 20 2.99 5.60 2.65
C SER A 20 3.99 6.75 2.42
N GLY A 21 3.86 7.52 1.34
CA GLY A 21 4.85 8.51 0.91
C GLY A 21 6.15 7.90 0.34
N ARG A 22 6.31 6.58 0.45
CA ARG A 22 7.46 5.81 -0.06
C ARG A 22 7.00 4.88 -1.18
N GLY A 23 7.64 4.98 -2.34
CA GLY A 23 7.47 4.03 -3.44
C GLY A 23 8.34 2.79 -3.27
N TYR A 24 7.86 1.66 -3.78
CA TYR A 24 8.64 0.44 -3.93
C TYR A 24 8.61 0.00 -5.39
N SER A 25 9.75 -0.40 -5.91
CA SER A 25 9.84 -1.03 -7.23
C SER A 25 9.24 -2.43 -7.22
N VAL A 26 8.85 -2.94 -8.38
CA VAL A 26 8.36 -4.32 -8.53
C VAL A 26 9.40 -5.35 -8.04
N LEU A 27 10.70 -5.08 -8.25
CA LEU A 27 11.76 -5.97 -7.79
C LEU A 27 11.88 -5.99 -6.26
N GLU A 28 11.66 -4.86 -5.57
CA GLU A 28 11.61 -4.83 -4.10
C GLU A 28 10.42 -5.63 -3.57
N VAL A 29 9.25 -5.54 -4.21
CA VAL A 29 8.08 -6.35 -3.86
C VAL A 29 8.37 -7.83 -4.01
N ILE A 30 8.99 -8.25 -5.12
CA ILE A 30 9.38 -9.66 -5.33
C ILE A 30 10.35 -10.12 -4.23
N ARG A 31 11.41 -9.35 -3.95
CA ARG A 31 12.40 -9.70 -2.92
C ARG A 31 11.79 -9.80 -1.53
N ALA A 32 10.95 -8.85 -1.15
CA ALA A 32 10.25 -8.87 0.13
C ALA A 32 9.29 -10.07 0.22
N ALA A 33 8.61 -10.42 -0.87
CA ALA A 33 7.78 -11.62 -0.92
C ALA A 33 8.62 -12.90 -0.77
N GLU A 34 9.77 -13.02 -1.43
CA GLU A 34 10.66 -14.17 -1.25
C GLU A 34 11.14 -14.29 0.20
N LYS A 35 11.54 -13.17 0.81
CA LYS A 35 12.00 -13.11 2.21
C LYS A 35 10.91 -13.55 3.18
N VAL A 36 9.70 -12.99 3.05
CA VAL A 36 8.57 -13.26 3.96
C VAL A 36 8.03 -14.69 3.80
N THR A 37 7.96 -15.18 2.56
CA THR A 37 7.38 -16.50 2.28
C THR A 37 8.39 -17.63 2.42
N GLY A 38 9.68 -17.34 2.36
CA GLY A 38 10.75 -18.33 2.27
C GLY A 38 10.75 -19.10 0.94
N LYS A 39 10.02 -18.62 -0.06
CA LYS A 39 9.83 -19.28 -1.37
C LYS A 39 10.36 -18.41 -2.48
N LYS A 40 10.93 -19.04 -3.51
CA LYS A 40 11.27 -18.35 -4.74
C LYS A 40 10.01 -17.97 -5.51
N VAL A 41 10.02 -16.77 -6.07
CA VAL A 41 8.96 -16.23 -6.92
C VAL A 41 9.50 -16.25 -8.36
N PRO A 42 9.10 -17.23 -9.20
CA PRO A 42 9.53 -17.27 -10.58
C PRO A 42 9.09 -15.99 -11.32
N CYS A 43 10.04 -15.26 -11.89
CA CYS A 43 9.77 -14.02 -12.62
C CYS A 43 10.51 -14.00 -13.96
N ARG A 44 9.89 -13.38 -14.96
CA ARG A 44 10.51 -13.08 -16.27
C ARG A 44 10.25 -11.62 -16.61
N VAL A 45 11.28 -10.91 -17.06
CA VAL A 45 11.14 -9.53 -17.51
C VAL A 45 10.38 -9.52 -18.84
N GLY A 46 9.27 -8.77 -18.88
CA GLY A 46 8.47 -8.52 -20.08
C GLY A 46 8.61 -7.08 -20.56
N PRO A 47 8.01 -6.75 -21.73
CA PRO A 47 7.96 -5.37 -22.20
C PRO A 47 7.17 -4.48 -21.23
N ARG A 48 7.40 -3.17 -21.28
CA ARG A 48 6.57 -2.20 -20.53
C ARG A 48 5.13 -2.28 -21.00
N ARG A 49 4.20 -2.24 -20.04
CA ARG A 49 2.77 -2.13 -20.35
C ARG A 49 2.47 -0.71 -20.83
N PRO A 50 1.82 -0.51 -21.99
CA PRO A 50 1.40 0.81 -22.44
C PRO A 50 0.50 1.49 -21.40
N GLY A 51 0.80 2.75 -21.08
CA GLY A 51 0.07 3.54 -20.09
C GLY A 51 0.66 3.54 -18.68
N ASP A 52 1.58 2.62 -18.35
CA ASP A 52 2.20 2.60 -17.02
C ASP A 52 3.27 3.71 -16.90
N PRO A 53 3.17 4.61 -15.90
CA PRO A 53 4.24 5.56 -15.60
C PRO A 53 5.45 4.83 -14.99
N ALA A 54 6.64 5.45 -15.08
CA ALA A 54 7.84 4.86 -14.50
C ALA A 54 7.78 4.75 -12.96
N VAL A 55 7.12 5.71 -12.30
CA VAL A 55 6.93 5.79 -10.84
C VAL A 55 5.59 6.47 -10.55
N LEU A 56 4.84 5.95 -9.57
CA LEU A 56 3.62 6.58 -9.06
C LEU A 56 3.55 6.41 -7.54
N VAL A 57 3.68 7.51 -6.80
CA VAL A 57 3.68 7.51 -5.32
C VAL A 57 2.77 8.62 -4.82
N ALA A 58 1.84 8.27 -3.93
CA ALA A 58 0.92 9.24 -3.33
C ALA A 58 1.62 10.03 -2.21
N ALA A 59 1.62 11.36 -2.33
CA ALA A 59 2.14 12.24 -1.29
C ALA A 59 1.17 12.32 -0.10
N ALA A 60 1.60 11.88 1.08
CA ALA A 60 0.77 11.82 2.29
C ALA A 60 0.74 13.12 3.12
N GLY A 61 1.61 14.08 2.80
CA GLY A 61 1.90 15.23 3.68
C GLY A 61 0.66 16.03 4.09
N LYS A 62 -0.25 16.28 3.15
CA LYS A 62 -1.50 17.02 3.43
C LYS A 62 -2.38 16.30 4.47
N ALA A 63 -2.58 14.99 4.31
CA ALA A 63 -3.38 14.19 5.24
C ALA A 63 -2.70 14.12 6.63
N MET A 64 -1.38 14.04 6.67
CA MET A 64 -0.63 14.01 7.93
C MET A 64 -0.72 15.34 8.67
N ALA A 65 -0.57 16.47 7.96
CA ALA A 65 -0.57 17.81 8.54
C ALA A 65 -1.97 18.26 8.97
N GLU A 66 -2.98 18.10 8.13
CA GLU A 66 -4.32 18.65 8.37
C GLU A 66 -5.23 17.70 9.16
N LEU A 67 -5.12 16.38 8.94
CA LEU A 67 -5.98 15.39 9.58
C LEU A 67 -5.29 14.65 10.74
N GLY A 68 -3.99 14.89 10.96
CA GLY A 68 -3.20 14.11 11.91
C GLY A 68 -3.04 12.64 11.50
N TRP A 69 -3.29 12.29 10.23
CA TRP A 69 -3.21 10.92 9.77
C TRP A 69 -1.76 10.41 9.85
N ARG A 70 -1.58 9.19 10.38
CA ARG A 70 -0.27 8.55 10.48
C ARG A 70 -0.36 7.11 9.98
N PRO A 71 0.20 6.79 8.80
CA PRO A 71 0.21 5.41 8.32
C PRO A 71 1.01 4.54 9.28
N ARG A 72 0.40 3.45 9.75
CA ARG A 72 1.03 2.54 10.73
C ARG A 72 1.84 1.42 10.09
N TYR A 73 1.47 1.01 8.89
CA TYR A 73 2.11 -0.09 8.15
C TYR A 73 2.67 0.48 6.84
N THR A 74 3.93 0.90 6.87
CA THR A 74 4.63 1.45 5.70
C THR A 74 5.69 0.51 5.15
N GLU A 75 6.14 -0.45 5.95
CA GLU A 75 7.17 -1.40 5.56
C GLU A 75 6.59 -2.54 4.74
N LEU A 76 7.24 -2.80 3.61
CA LEU A 76 6.77 -3.76 2.62
C LEU A 76 6.69 -5.19 3.17
N GLU A 77 7.61 -5.53 4.06
CA GLU A 77 7.68 -6.85 4.69
C GLU A 77 6.48 -7.09 5.62
N ASP A 78 6.07 -6.09 6.40
CA ASP A 78 4.90 -6.18 7.28
C ASP A 78 3.60 -6.32 6.47
N ILE A 79 3.47 -5.52 5.40
CA ILE A 79 2.32 -5.55 4.50
C ILE A 79 2.20 -6.94 3.84
N ILE A 80 3.31 -7.45 3.30
CA ILE A 80 3.34 -8.77 2.66
C ILE A 80 3.13 -9.89 3.69
N ALA A 81 3.68 -9.78 4.90
CA ALA A 81 3.50 -10.77 5.95
C ALA A 81 2.02 -10.89 6.36
N ALA A 82 1.33 -9.76 6.54
CA ALA A 82 -0.10 -9.75 6.82
C ALA A 82 -0.91 -10.40 5.69
N ALA A 83 -0.63 -10.03 4.44
CA ALA A 83 -1.28 -10.63 3.27
C ALA A 83 -1.02 -12.15 3.19
N TRP A 84 0.23 -12.56 3.37
CA TRP A 84 0.64 -13.97 3.31
C TRP A 84 -0.05 -14.81 4.40
N GLN A 85 -0.14 -14.30 5.64
CA GLN A 85 -0.85 -14.97 6.71
C GLN A 85 -2.34 -15.18 6.38
N TRP A 86 -3.00 -14.17 5.80
CA TRP A 86 -4.37 -14.31 5.33
C TRP A 86 -4.48 -15.41 4.26
N HIS A 87 -3.61 -15.38 3.24
CA HIS A 87 -3.65 -16.32 2.12
C HIS A 87 -3.42 -17.76 2.57
N ARG A 88 -2.53 -17.97 3.56
CA ARG A 88 -2.32 -19.28 4.18
C ARG A 88 -3.53 -19.80 4.93
N ARG A 89 -4.29 -18.93 5.60
CA ARG A 89 -5.49 -19.31 6.37
C ARG A 89 -6.73 -19.46 5.48
N ARG A 90 -6.77 -18.72 4.36
CA ARG A 90 -7.93 -18.64 3.45
C ARG A 90 -7.49 -18.82 2.00
N PRO A 91 -6.99 -20.00 1.61
CA PRO A 91 -6.48 -20.22 0.26
C PRO A 91 -7.55 -20.08 -0.83
N ARG A 92 -8.84 -20.23 -0.49
CA ARG A 92 -9.99 -20.03 -1.41
C ARG A 92 -10.76 -18.73 -1.16
N GLY A 93 -10.22 -17.83 -0.35
CA GLY A 93 -10.88 -16.57 -0.01
C GLY A 93 -12.02 -16.69 1.00
N PHE A 94 -12.97 -15.76 0.92
CA PHE A 94 -14.15 -15.76 1.78
C PHE A 94 -15.11 -16.87 1.35
N LYS A 95 -15.79 -17.48 2.32
CA LYS A 95 -16.97 -18.31 2.03
C LYS A 95 -18.11 -17.32 1.73
N GLY A 96 -18.64 -17.39 0.52
CA GLY A 96 -19.86 -16.67 0.13
C GLY A 96 -21.09 -17.23 0.81
#